data_AF-A0A7K1S8C7-F1
#
_entry.id   AF-A0A7K1S8C7-F1
#
_cell.length_a   1.000
_cell.length_b   1.000
_cell.length_c   1.000
_cell.angle_alpha   90.00
_cell.angle_beta   90.00
_cell.angle_gamma   90.00
#
_symmetry.space_group_name_H-M   'P 1'
#
loop_
_entity.id
_entity.type
_entity.pdbx_description
1 polymer ?
#
loop_
_entity_poly.entity_id
_entity_poly.type
_entity_poly.pdbx_seq_one_letter_code
_entity_poly.pdbx_strand_id
1 'polypeptide(L)'
;MTASTRLTLFCLVCLSTSLFMSAKSFAQYGGYGGGGYGGGMGGRMGGMSGMNQNMPSSPRSSVPNIAGDMAMKETKWLRENLSLTKDQLKDVKHLNNEYASQQQDAIKDIVGANGGGRPSPETIKQIREVMLMFNEEKEEKLKPILTPEQWALYQSKKPEMQKEIGGFRPPAPKVDSLNKVGSQP
;
A
#
# COMPACT_ATOMS: atom_id res chain seq x y z
N MET A 1 -27.89 20.92 -44.46
CA MET A 1 -27.07 20.05 -43.57
C MET A 1 -28.01 19.11 -42.84
N THR A 2 -27.84 17.80 -43.05
CA THR A 2 -28.65 16.73 -42.45
C THR A 2 -28.25 16.49 -41.00
N ALA A 3 -29.14 15.92 -40.18
CA ALA A 3 -28.86 15.64 -38.76
C ALA A 3 -27.59 14.78 -38.57
N SER A 4 -27.30 13.85 -39.49
CA SER A 4 -26.05 13.05 -39.48
C SER A 4 -24.79 13.90 -39.65
N THR A 5 -24.81 14.96 -40.45
CA THR A 5 -23.61 15.80 -40.64
C THR A 5 -23.29 16.63 -39.40
N ARG A 6 -24.28 16.95 -38.56
CA ARG A 6 -24.08 17.66 -37.28
C ARG A 6 -23.50 16.77 -36.19
N LEU A 7 -23.89 15.49 -36.16
CA LEU A 7 -23.40 14.52 -35.18
C LEU A 7 -21.92 14.15 -35.43
N THR A 8 -21.55 13.95 -36.71
CA THR A 8 -20.15 13.63 -37.08
C THR A 8 -19.19 14.79 -36.79
N LEU A 9 -19.62 16.04 -37.02
CA LEU A 9 -18.85 17.24 -36.67
C LEU A 9 -18.67 17.40 -35.16
N PHE A 10 -19.70 17.07 -34.37
CA PHE A 10 -19.62 17.15 -32.90
C PHE A 10 -18.64 16.10 -32.33
N CYS A 11 -18.64 14.88 -32.86
CA CYS A 11 -17.70 13.83 -32.45
C CYS A 11 -16.24 14.18 -32.78
N LEU A 12 -15.97 14.80 -33.94
CA LEU A 12 -14.61 15.20 -34.34
C LEU A 12 -14.05 16.34 -33.47
N VAL A 13 -14.89 17.29 -33.06
CA VAL A 13 -14.48 18.39 -32.16
C VAL A 13 -14.13 17.85 -30.77
N CYS A 14 -14.91 16.92 -30.20
CA CYS A 14 -14.63 16.32 -28.88
C CYS A 14 -13.37 15.43 -28.85
N LEU A 15 -13.06 14.74 -29.95
CA LEU A 15 -11.82 13.95 -30.09
C LEU A 15 -10.58 14.84 -30.22
N SER A 16 -10.70 16.03 -30.81
CA SER A 16 -9.58 16.96 -30.96
C SER A 16 -9.23 17.72 -29.67
N THR A 17 -10.21 18.03 -28.82
CA THR A 17 -9.99 18.75 -27.55
C THR A 17 -9.40 17.87 -26.45
N SER A 18 -9.63 16.55 -26.50
CA SER A 18 -9.05 15.58 -25.56
C SER A 18 -7.59 15.25 -25.85
N LEU A 19 -7.10 15.47 -27.07
CA LEU A 19 -5.70 15.23 -27.44
C LEU A 19 -4.73 16.37 -27.02
N PHE A 20 -5.25 17.57 -26.72
CA PHE A 20 -4.42 18.76 -26.43
C PHE A 20 -4.09 18.96 -24.95
N MET A 21 -4.66 18.15 -24.03
CA MET A 21 -4.39 18.25 -22.58
C MET A 21 -3.23 17.36 -22.09
N SER A 22 -2.58 16.58 -22.97
CA SER A 22 -1.53 15.62 -22.58
C SER A 22 -0.09 16.17 -22.58
N ALA A 23 0.13 17.48 -22.78
CA ALA A 23 1.46 18.05 -23.05
C ALA A 23 2.09 18.90 -21.91
N LYS A 24 1.77 18.62 -20.63
CA LYS A 24 2.43 19.28 -19.48
C LYS A 24 2.68 18.32 -18.31
N SER A 25 3.54 17.31 -18.51
CA SER A 25 4.16 16.56 -17.41
C SER A 25 5.53 16.03 -17.83
N PHE A 26 6.41 16.93 -18.23
CA PHE A 26 7.85 16.67 -18.34
C PHE A 26 8.56 17.76 -17.55
N ALA A 27 8.74 17.50 -16.26
CA ALA A 27 9.67 18.23 -15.41
C ALA A 27 10.42 17.21 -14.55
N GLN A 28 11.63 16.92 -15.02
CA GLN A 28 12.82 16.67 -14.19
C GLN A 28 12.86 15.36 -13.37
N TYR A 29 13.15 14.28 -14.10
CA TYR A 29 13.89 13.14 -13.58
C TYR A 29 15.33 13.60 -13.27
N GLY A 30 15.64 13.88 -12.01
CA GLY A 30 16.98 14.27 -11.58
C GLY A 30 16.97 14.99 -10.23
N GLY A 31 17.25 14.26 -9.15
CA GLY A 31 17.36 14.86 -7.83
C GLY A 31 17.33 13.84 -6.69
N TYR A 32 18.37 13.01 -6.59
CA TYR A 32 18.77 12.44 -5.30
C TYR A 32 19.16 13.62 -4.39
N GLY A 33 18.44 13.84 -3.30
CA GLY A 33 18.83 14.83 -2.30
C GLY A 33 17.63 15.50 -1.64
N GLY A 34 17.30 15.09 -0.42
CA GLY A 34 16.24 15.73 0.36
C GLY A 34 15.95 15.03 1.67
N GLY A 35 16.99 14.54 2.35
CA GLY A 35 16.88 14.16 3.75
C GLY A 35 16.85 15.41 4.63
N GLY A 36 16.03 15.39 5.68
CA GLY A 36 16.18 16.32 6.80
C GLY A 36 14.91 17.06 7.18
N TYR A 37 13.92 16.35 7.75
CA TYR A 37 13.02 16.95 8.73
C TYR A 37 13.39 16.40 10.10
N GLY A 38 14.28 17.11 10.79
CA GLY A 38 14.75 16.77 12.12
C GLY A 38 15.84 17.73 12.55
N GLY A 39 15.48 18.81 13.24
CA GLY A 39 16.47 19.80 13.66
C GLY A 39 15.88 20.98 14.41
N GLY A 40 15.05 20.70 15.41
CA GLY A 40 14.64 21.70 16.39
C GLY A 40 15.85 22.18 17.19
N MET A 41 16.13 23.46 17.01
CA MET A 41 17.07 24.34 17.71
C MET A 41 17.23 24.01 19.20
N GLY A 42 18.36 23.41 19.57
CA GLY A 42 18.80 23.18 20.95
C GLY A 42 20.24 23.66 21.10
N GLY A 43 20.41 24.93 21.46
CA GLY A 43 21.71 25.51 21.77
C GLY A 43 22.30 24.99 23.09
N ARG A 44 23.64 24.94 23.14
CA ARG A 44 24.58 24.97 24.29
C ARG A 44 25.70 23.96 24.04
N MET A 45 26.86 24.39 23.54
CA MET A 45 27.98 25.00 24.29
C MET A 45 28.78 23.97 25.11
N GLY A 46 30.02 23.71 24.66
CA GLY A 46 31.18 23.49 25.53
C GLY A 46 31.53 22.06 25.94
N GLY A 47 32.82 21.74 25.85
CA GLY A 47 33.45 20.88 26.86
C GLY A 47 33.91 19.50 26.40
N MET A 48 35.13 19.45 25.88
CA MET A 48 36.20 18.48 26.19
C MET A 48 35.88 17.42 27.26
N SER A 49 35.98 16.13 26.92
CA SER A 49 36.78 15.11 27.65
C SER A 49 36.46 13.71 27.10
N GLY A 50 37.49 12.87 26.97
CA GLY A 50 37.39 11.56 26.35
C GLY A 50 36.59 10.54 27.15
N MET A 51 36.08 9.53 26.45
CA MET A 51 35.86 8.19 27.02
C MET A 51 35.51 7.22 25.88
N ASN A 52 36.28 6.14 25.77
CA ASN A 52 35.82 4.81 25.34
C ASN A 52 35.37 4.62 23.87
N GLN A 53 36.34 4.49 22.96
CA GLN A 53 36.15 3.82 21.68
C GLN A 53 36.11 2.30 21.92
N ASN A 54 34.92 1.71 22.15
CA ASN A 54 34.70 0.27 21.98
C ASN A 54 33.21 -0.11 21.97
N MET A 55 32.41 0.55 21.13
CA MET A 55 31.05 0.09 20.83
C MET A 55 31.04 -0.59 19.46
N PRO A 56 30.85 -1.93 19.38
CA PRO A 56 30.57 -2.56 18.10
C PRO A 56 29.21 -2.03 17.63
N SER A 57 29.25 -1.16 16.63
CA SER A 57 28.05 -0.73 15.93
C SER A 57 27.57 -1.92 15.11
N SER A 58 26.74 -2.78 15.71
CA SER A 58 25.95 -3.74 14.93
C SER A 58 25.20 -2.92 13.87
N PRO A 59 25.36 -3.23 12.56
CA PRO A 59 24.59 -2.56 11.55
C PRO A 59 23.13 -2.94 11.81
N ARG A 60 22.37 -2.04 12.43
CA ARG A 60 20.91 -2.13 12.40
C ARG A 60 20.56 -2.10 10.94
N SER A 61 20.33 -3.27 10.35
CA SER A 61 19.66 -3.42 9.07
C SER A 61 18.40 -2.58 9.18
N SER A 62 18.43 -1.37 8.62
CA SER A 62 17.30 -0.45 8.60
C SER A 62 16.33 -0.98 7.55
N VAL A 63 15.73 -2.14 7.80
CA VAL A 63 14.61 -2.63 7.01
C VAL A 63 13.54 -1.57 7.14
N PRO A 64 13.19 -0.85 6.06
CA PRO A 64 12.22 0.24 6.15
C PRO A 64 10.88 -0.32 6.69
N ASN A 65 10.18 0.46 7.52
CA ASN A 65 8.91 0.04 8.12
C ASN A 65 7.74 0.12 7.12
N ILE A 66 7.87 -0.59 6.01
CA ILE A 66 6.92 -0.56 4.89
C ILE A 66 5.55 -1.05 5.36
N ALA A 67 5.50 -2.09 6.20
CA ALA A 67 4.26 -2.64 6.74
C ALA A 67 3.52 -1.62 7.62
N GLY A 68 4.22 -0.93 8.51
CA GLY A 68 3.63 0.12 9.35
C GLY A 68 3.10 1.31 8.55
N ASP A 69 3.85 1.75 7.53
CA ASP A 69 3.40 2.84 6.65
C ASP A 69 2.14 2.47 5.87
N MET A 70 2.05 1.22 5.39
CA MET A 70 0.85 0.71 4.72
C MET A 70 -0.35 0.66 5.69
N ALA A 71 -0.16 0.14 6.90
CA ALA A 71 -1.21 0.09 7.91
C ALA A 71 -1.78 1.48 8.23
N MET A 72 -0.91 2.48 8.37
CA MET A 72 -1.35 3.87 8.60
C MET A 72 -2.16 4.43 7.44
N LYS A 73 -1.69 4.23 6.19
CA LYS A 73 -2.41 4.66 4.99
C LYS A 73 -3.77 3.99 4.87
N GLU A 74 -3.86 2.71 5.19
CA GLU A 74 -5.11 1.97 5.17
C GLU A 74 -6.08 2.44 6.24
N THR A 75 -5.63 2.63 7.47
CA THR A 75 -6.47 3.20 8.53
C THR A 75 -6.99 4.58 8.13
N LYS A 76 -6.14 5.42 7.53
CA LYS A 76 -6.55 6.74 7.03
C LYS A 76 -7.61 6.62 5.93
N TRP A 77 -7.38 5.75 4.95
CA TRP A 77 -8.29 5.55 3.83
C TRP A 77 -9.67 5.05 4.32
N LEU A 78 -9.69 4.06 5.21
CA LEU A 78 -10.92 3.51 5.79
C LEU A 78 -11.69 4.57 6.59
N ARG A 79 -10.98 5.39 7.36
CA ARG A 79 -11.58 6.52 8.09
C ARG A 79 -12.27 7.51 7.16
N GLU A 80 -11.60 7.89 6.07
CA GLU A 80 -12.07 8.91 5.14
C GLU A 80 -13.21 8.41 4.25
N ASN A 81 -13.26 7.11 3.94
CA ASN A 81 -14.20 6.55 2.98
C ASN A 81 -15.39 5.80 3.58
N LEU A 82 -15.29 5.29 4.81
CA LEU A 82 -16.33 4.45 5.43
C LEU A 82 -17.07 5.13 6.59
N SER A 83 -16.74 6.39 6.89
CA SER A 83 -17.36 7.15 7.99
C SER A 83 -17.35 6.39 9.32
N LEU A 84 -16.20 5.81 9.67
CA LEU A 84 -16.04 4.99 10.87
C LEU A 84 -16.39 5.78 12.14
N THR A 85 -17.04 5.11 13.09
CA THR A 85 -17.16 5.65 14.45
C THR A 85 -15.79 5.71 15.14
N LYS A 86 -15.70 6.42 16.26
CA LYS A 86 -14.44 6.50 17.03
C LYS A 86 -13.96 5.13 17.50
N ASP A 87 -14.88 4.28 17.92
CA ASP A 87 -14.58 2.94 18.41
C ASP A 87 -14.13 2.04 17.26
N GLN A 88 -14.87 2.04 16.14
CA GLN A 88 -14.47 1.32 14.92
C GLN A 88 -13.08 1.76 14.43
N LEU A 89 -12.79 3.07 14.43
CA LEU A 89 -11.49 3.58 14.02
C LEU A 89 -10.36 3.08 14.93
N LYS A 90 -10.61 2.99 16.25
CA LYS A 90 -9.64 2.46 17.21
C LYS A 90 -9.37 0.97 16.93
N ASP A 91 -10.42 0.19 16.69
CA ASP A 91 -10.30 -1.25 16.43
C ASP A 91 -9.64 -1.52 15.07
N VAL A 92 -10.00 -0.78 14.02
CA VAL A 92 -9.34 -0.83 12.71
C VAL A 92 -7.86 -0.48 12.82
N LYS A 93 -7.51 0.57 13.59
CA LYS A 93 -6.11 0.96 13.79
C LYS A 93 -5.34 -0.14 14.53
N HIS A 94 -5.94 -0.73 15.55
CA HIS A 94 -5.33 -1.83 16.29
C HIS A 94 -5.08 -3.03 15.37
N LEU A 95 -6.11 -3.50 14.66
CA LEU A 95 -6.03 -4.60 13.71
C LEU A 95 -4.96 -4.36 12.64
N ASN A 96 -4.93 -3.17 12.02
CA ASN A 96 -3.94 -2.83 10.99
C ASN A 96 -2.50 -2.86 11.54
N ASN A 97 -2.29 -2.39 12.77
CA ASN A 97 -0.96 -2.37 13.39
C ASN A 97 -0.48 -3.77 13.80
N GLU A 98 -1.35 -4.59 14.40
CA GLU A 98 -1.03 -5.99 14.71
C GLU A 98 -0.58 -6.72 13.46
N TYR A 99 -1.35 -6.54 12.40
CA TYR A 99 -1.12 -7.16 11.13
C TYR A 99 0.17 -6.67 10.44
N ALA A 100 0.45 -5.37 10.49
CA ALA A 100 1.73 -4.83 10.04
C ALA A 100 2.92 -5.45 10.79
N SER A 101 2.79 -5.67 12.10
CA SER A 101 3.83 -6.35 12.88
C SER A 101 4.04 -7.78 12.41
N GLN A 102 2.96 -8.55 12.23
CA GLN A 102 3.02 -9.93 11.73
C GLN A 102 3.67 -10.01 10.35
N GLN A 103 3.31 -9.11 9.43
CA GLN A 103 3.92 -9.04 8.10
C GLN A 103 5.41 -8.71 8.19
N GLN A 104 5.77 -7.74 9.03
CA GLN A 104 7.17 -7.33 9.18
C GLN A 104 8.02 -8.46 9.76
N ASP A 105 7.51 -9.19 10.76
CA ASP A 105 8.23 -10.29 11.40
C ASP A 105 8.33 -11.50 10.46
N ALA A 106 7.27 -11.86 9.74
CA ALA A 106 7.35 -12.91 8.72
C ALA A 106 8.36 -12.58 7.61
N ILE A 107 8.43 -11.32 7.15
CA ILE A 107 9.44 -10.90 6.17
C ILE A 107 10.85 -10.99 6.77
N LYS A 108 11.05 -10.54 8.01
CA LYS A 108 12.36 -10.65 8.68
C LYS A 108 12.78 -12.10 8.82
N ASP A 109 11.88 -13.00 9.22
CA ASP A 109 12.21 -14.42 9.43
C ASP A 109 12.58 -15.08 8.10
N ILE A 110 11.77 -14.85 7.07
CA ILE A 110 11.99 -15.47 5.76
C ILE A 110 13.24 -14.89 5.06
N VAL A 111 13.50 -13.58 5.16
CA VAL A 111 14.67 -12.94 4.53
C VAL A 111 15.94 -13.14 5.38
N GLY A 112 15.81 -13.09 6.70
CA GLY A 112 16.89 -13.29 7.67
C GLY A 112 17.45 -14.70 7.65
N ALA A 113 16.59 -15.71 7.44
CA ALA A 113 17.01 -17.10 7.23
C ALA A 113 17.88 -17.30 5.97
N ASN A 114 17.79 -16.40 4.98
CA ASN A 114 18.45 -16.52 3.68
C ASN A 114 19.71 -15.64 3.52
N GLY A 115 20.28 -15.13 4.63
CA GLY A 115 21.63 -14.56 4.63
C GLY A 115 21.77 -13.15 4.03
N GLY A 116 20.71 -12.34 3.99
CA GLY A 116 20.79 -10.91 3.65
C GLY A 116 20.94 -10.57 2.16
N GLY A 117 20.83 -11.56 1.27
CA GLY A 117 20.78 -11.37 -0.18
C GLY A 117 19.37 -11.14 -0.72
N ARG A 118 19.25 -10.93 -2.04
CA ARG A 118 17.94 -10.91 -2.72
C ARG A 118 17.25 -12.27 -2.49
N PRO A 119 16.00 -12.30 -1.99
CA PRO A 119 15.27 -13.54 -1.77
C PRO A 119 15.18 -14.41 -3.04
N SER A 120 15.30 -15.74 -2.89
CA SER A 120 15.12 -16.67 -4.01
C SER A 120 13.68 -16.62 -4.53
N PRO A 121 13.39 -17.07 -5.77
CA PRO A 121 12.02 -17.15 -6.28
C PRO A 121 11.08 -17.96 -5.38
N GLU A 122 11.58 -19.03 -4.75
CA GLU A 122 10.82 -19.87 -3.82
C GLU A 122 10.54 -19.13 -2.51
N THR A 123 11.53 -18.42 -1.97
CA THR A 123 11.38 -17.55 -0.81
C THR A 123 10.34 -16.45 -1.07
N ILE A 124 10.37 -15.84 -2.27
CA ILE A 124 9.37 -14.83 -2.67
C ILE A 124 7.97 -15.44 -2.74
N LYS A 125 7.85 -16.69 -3.21
CA LYS A 125 6.58 -17.41 -3.26
C LYS A 125 6.05 -17.69 -1.85
N GLN A 126 6.90 -18.13 -0.93
CA GLN A 126 6.53 -18.35 0.48
C GLN A 126 6.08 -17.06 1.16
N ILE A 127 6.82 -15.96 0.99
CA ILE A 127 6.42 -14.63 1.48
C ILE A 127 5.04 -14.29 0.92
N ARG A 128 4.82 -14.47 -0.38
CA ARG A 128 3.55 -14.18 -1.04
C ARG A 128 2.38 -14.99 -0.45
N GLU A 129 2.56 -16.29 -0.25
CA GLU A 129 1.54 -17.19 0.30
C GLU A 129 1.18 -16.79 1.74
N VAL A 130 2.19 -16.52 2.58
CA VAL A 130 2.00 -16.06 3.96
C VAL A 130 1.27 -14.71 3.99
N MET A 131 1.66 -13.75 3.13
CA MET A 131 0.98 -12.45 3.05
C MET A 131 -0.47 -12.56 2.62
N LEU A 132 -0.80 -13.51 1.73
CA LEU A 132 -2.17 -13.77 1.29
C LEU A 132 -3.03 -14.32 2.44
N MET A 133 -2.54 -15.34 3.13
CA MET A 133 -3.21 -15.94 4.29
C MET A 133 -3.49 -14.89 5.37
N PHE A 134 -2.47 -14.12 5.70
CA PHE A 134 -2.57 -13.01 6.62
C PHE A 134 -3.68 -12.02 6.13
N ASN A 135 -3.74 -11.69 4.83
CA ASN A 135 -4.69 -10.71 4.32
C ASN A 135 -6.13 -11.21 4.46
N GLU A 136 -6.35 -12.50 4.25
CA GLU A 136 -7.64 -13.17 4.45
C GLU A 136 -8.05 -13.12 5.93
N GLU A 137 -7.15 -13.46 6.86
CA GLU A 137 -7.43 -13.38 8.31
C GLU A 137 -7.79 -11.94 8.73
N LYS A 138 -7.08 -10.95 8.19
CA LYS A 138 -7.39 -9.54 8.44
C LYS A 138 -8.79 -9.18 7.96
N GLU A 139 -9.19 -9.63 6.77
CA GLU A 139 -10.52 -9.37 6.21
C GLU A 139 -11.62 -9.98 7.10
N GLU A 140 -11.41 -11.20 7.58
CA GLU A 140 -12.33 -11.87 8.50
C GLU A 140 -12.50 -11.10 9.81
N LYS A 141 -11.42 -10.54 10.36
CA LYS A 141 -11.45 -9.71 11.57
C LYS A 141 -11.96 -8.28 11.32
N LEU A 142 -11.77 -7.74 10.13
CA LEU A 142 -12.26 -6.41 9.75
C LEU A 142 -13.77 -6.40 9.58
N LYS A 143 -14.34 -7.48 8.99
CA LYS A 143 -15.77 -7.60 8.72
C LYS A 143 -16.68 -7.33 9.93
N PRO A 144 -16.47 -7.90 11.13
CA PRO A 144 -17.31 -7.64 12.30
C PRO A 144 -17.10 -6.24 12.92
N ILE A 145 -16.00 -5.55 12.61
CA ILE A 145 -15.77 -4.16 13.06
C ILE A 145 -16.64 -3.20 12.25
N LEU A 146 -16.86 -3.50 10.97
CA LEU A 146 -17.64 -2.68 10.05
C LEU A 146 -19.12 -3.04 10.09
N THR A 147 -20.00 -2.07 9.85
CA THR A 147 -21.41 -2.39 9.57
C THR A 147 -21.54 -3.11 8.22
N PRO A 148 -22.65 -3.81 7.95
CA PRO A 148 -22.87 -4.44 6.65
C PRO A 148 -22.74 -3.47 5.46
N GLU A 149 -23.22 -2.24 5.62
CA GLU A 149 -23.16 -1.19 4.58
C GLU A 149 -21.71 -0.72 4.37
N GLN A 150 -20.97 -0.50 5.46
CA GLN A 150 -19.55 -0.14 5.41
C GLN A 150 -18.72 -1.27 4.79
N TRP A 151 -19.02 -2.53 5.10
CA TRP A 151 -18.36 -3.70 4.52
C TRP A 151 -18.61 -3.80 3.01
N ALA A 152 -19.86 -3.60 2.57
CA ALA A 152 -20.19 -3.59 1.15
C ALA A 152 -19.44 -2.47 0.40
N LEU A 153 -19.42 -1.26 0.98
CA LEU A 153 -18.68 -0.13 0.41
C LEU A 153 -17.18 -0.41 0.37
N TYR A 154 -16.62 -0.95 1.45
CA TYR A 154 -15.23 -1.39 1.52
C TYR A 154 -14.89 -2.36 0.39
N GLN A 155 -15.64 -3.45 0.23
CA GLN A 155 -15.40 -4.44 -0.83
C GLN A 155 -15.45 -3.82 -2.23
N SER A 156 -16.39 -2.90 -2.48
CA SER A 156 -16.51 -2.23 -3.78
C SER A 156 -15.31 -1.33 -4.11
N LYS A 157 -14.74 -0.67 -3.11
CA LYS A 157 -13.64 0.29 -3.27
C LYS A 157 -12.26 -0.28 -2.97
N LYS A 158 -12.18 -1.51 -2.46
CA LYS A 158 -10.93 -2.20 -2.11
C LYS A 158 -9.89 -2.19 -3.24
N PRO A 159 -10.24 -2.39 -4.53
CA PRO A 159 -9.26 -2.28 -5.61
C PRO A 159 -8.66 -0.87 -5.76
N GLU A 160 -9.46 0.17 -5.55
CA GLU A 160 -9.03 1.57 -5.60
C GLU A 160 -8.11 1.89 -4.42
N MET A 161 -8.52 1.47 -3.21
CA MET A 161 -7.71 1.56 -2.00
C MET A 161 -6.33 0.89 -2.19
N GLN A 162 -6.29 -0.35 -2.69
CA GLN A 162 -5.03 -1.06 -2.95
C GLN A 162 -4.17 -0.39 -4.04
N LYS A 163 -4.79 0.34 -4.97
CA LYS A 163 -4.08 1.12 -5.97
C LYS A 163 -3.40 2.34 -5.33
N GLU A 164 -4.10 3.01 -4.44
CA GLU A 164 -3.66 4.25 -3.78
C GLU A 164 -2.62 4.01 -2.68
N ILE A 165 -2.86 3.03 -1.80
CA ILE A 165 -1.97 2.73 -0.66
C ILE A 165 -0.64 2.13 -1.14
N GLY A 166 -0.68 1.35 -2.23
CA GLY A 166 0.44 0.54 -2.70
C GLY A 166 0.58 -0.77 -1.91
N GLY A 167 1.67 -1.51 -2.15
CA GLY A 167 1.96 -2.76 -1.43
C GLY A 167 1.69 -4.04 -2.21
N PHE A 168 1.72 -5.17 -1.50
CA PHE A 168 1.46 -6.49 -2.08
C PHE A 168 0.02 -6.58 -2.56
N ARG A 169 -0.16 -6.75 -3.87
CA ARG A 169 -1.46 -6.99 -4.49
C ARG A 169 -1.59 -8.49 -4.77
N PRO A 170 -2.55 -9.19 -4.16
CA PRO A 170 -2.90 -10.52 -4.61
C PRO A 170 -3.15 -10.49 -6.13
N PRO A 171 -2.68 -11.49 -6.89
CA PRO A 171 -3.07 -11.59 -8.28
C PRO A 171 -4.60 -11.61 -8.34
N ALA A 172 -5.19 -10.81 -9.23
CA ALA A 172 -6.62 -10.85 -9.46
C ALA A 172 -7.06 -12.32 -9.69
N PRO A 173 -8.21 -12.75 -9.14
CA PRO A 173 -8.75 -14.07 -9.48
C PRO A 173 -8.77 -14.20 -11.00
N LYS A 174 -8.15 -15.25 -11.55
CA LYS A 174 -8.26 -15.53 -12.98
C LYS A 174 -9.76 -15.69 -13.27
N VAL A 175 -10.24 -14.95 -14.28
CA VAL A 175 -11.66 -14.82 -14.64
C VAL A 175 -12.30 -16.17 -15.04
N ASP A 176 -11.51 -17.24 -15.09
CA ASP A 176 -11.92 -18.57 -15.57
C ASP A 176 -12.63 -19.44 -14.51
N SER A 177 -12.63 -19.06 -13.23
CA SER A 177 -13.16 -19.93 -12.16
C SER A 177 -14.68 -19.85 -11.96
N LEU A 178 -15.37 -18.87 -12.56
CA LEU A 178 -16.81 -18.66 -12.38
C LEU A 178 -17.68 -19.18 -13.55
N ASN A 179 -17.08 -19.59 -14.67
CA ASN A 179 -17.81 -20.08 -15.85
C ASN A 179 -17.65 -21.59 -16.12
N LYS A 180 -17.01 -22.35 -15.23
CA LYS A 180 -16.83 -23.80 -15.40
C LYS A 180 -17.73 -24.65 -14.50
N VAL A 181 -18.95 -24.19 -14.25
CA VAL A 181 -20.04 -25.00 -13.70
C VAL A 181 -21.28 -24.74 -14.55
N GLY A 182 -21.41 -25.47 -15.65
CA GLY A 182 -22.59 -25.38 -16.51
C GLY A 182 -22.24 -25.55 -17.97
N SER A 183 -21.91 -26.78 -18.35
CA SER A 183 -22.12 -27.39 -19.68
C SER A 183 -21.24 -28.62 -19.79
N GLN A 184 -21.69 -29.75 -19.25
CA GLN A 184 -21.35 -31.03 -19.85
C GLN A 184 -22.61 -31.53 -20.56
N PRO A 185 -22.52 -31.95 -21.84
CA PRO A 185 -23.63 -32.54 -22.58
C PRO A 185 -24.03 -33.91 -22.01
#